data_AF-A0A3D5X929-F1
#
_entry.id   AF-A0A3D5X929-F1
#
_cell.length_a   1.000
_cell.length_b   1.000
_cell.length_c   1.000
_cell.angle_alpha   90.00
_cell.angle_beta   90.00
_cell.angle_gamma   90.00
#
_symmetry.space_group_name_H-M   'P 1'
#
loop_
_entity.id
_entity.type
_entity.pdbx_description
1 polymer ?
#
loop_
_entity_poly.entity_id
_entity_poly.type
_entity_poly.pdbx_seq_one_letter_code
_entity_poly.pdbx_strand_id
1 'polypeptide(L)'
;PQAKTAVSDEEVIHREVKSKLYYLKYFIDGEEGYVTIATTRPETILGDTAVCVNPNDPRYTKLKGKRLLVPLIKRSIPIIYDEYVDMEFGTGALKVTPAHDINDHMLGDKHNLETIDIFNDDGTLSNEAQLYIGMDRFEVRKKIVVDLEKEVNLEKVEDYINNVGYSERTDAAIEPKLSMQWFLKMQDLAKPALDAIMDGEIQLHPHKFVNTYKHWMENVKDWCLSRQLWWGHRIPVWYLPDGGYVVAESAEQALTLAKEKLSNPNLTLSDIRQDDDVLDTWFSSWLWPISVFDGIRNPNNEDINYYYPTDILVTAPEILFFWVARMIVAGYEYRGSKPFKTVYLHGIVRDEQRRKMSKQLGNSPDPLELAKKYGADGVRMGMLLCSAAGNDLLFDESLTEQGRNFCNKIWNAFRLVKGWEVDNSIEQPQHSAVAIDWINSILNREIAKLNDHFEKYRLSEALMDVYKLFWDEFSSWFL
;
A
#
# COMPACT_ATOMS: atom_id res chain seq x y z
N PRO A 1 11.87 -10.91 5.81
CA PRO A 1 12.96 -11.86 5.49
C PRO A 1 13.82 -11.47 4.27
N GLN A 2 13.29 -11.49 3.04
CA GLN A 2 14.11 -11.30 1.83
C GLN A 2 14.74 -9.90 1.73
N ALA A 3 13.97 -8.86 2.02
CA ALA A 3 14.46 -7.47 2.04
C ALA A 3 15.03 -7.03 3.40
N LYS A 4 14.95 -7.89 4.44
CA LYS A 4 15.40 -7.61 5.82
C LYS A 4 14.92 -6.25 6.38
N THR A 5 13.68 -5.87 6.09
CA THR A 5 13.06 -4.62 6.55
C THR A 5 11.64 -4.87 7.03
N ALA A 6 11.18 -4.05 7.97
CA ALA A 6 9.76 -3.88 8.27
C ALA A 6 9.00 -3.36 7.05
N VAL A 7 7.71 -3.67 6.99
CA VAL A 7 6.75 -3.23 5.97
C VAL A 7 5.49 -2.71 6.65
N SER A 8 4.83 -1.72 6.06
CA SER A 8 3.53 -1.24 6.54
C SER A 8 2.41 -2.25 6.24
N ASP A 9 1.33 -2.24 7.02
CA ASP A 9 0.15 -3.11 6.80
C ASP A 9 -0.39 -2.97 5.35
N GLU A 10 -0.29 -1.78 4.78
CA GLU A 10 -0.75 -1.49 3.44
C GLU A 10 0.16 -2.11 2.36
N GLU A 11 1.45 -2.34 2.64
CA GLU A 11 2.42 -2.94 1.71
C GLU A 11 2.31 -4.49 1.66
N VAL A 12 1.29 -5.07 2.31
CA VAL A 12 1.06 -6.51 2.45
C VAL A 12 -0.13 -6.96 1.60
N ILE A 13 0.14 -7.84 0.64
CA ILE A 13 -0.87 -8.48 -0.20
C ILE A 13 -1.22 -9.86 0.36
N HIS A 14 -2.47 -10.04 0.76
CA HIS A 14 -2.98 -11.29 1.28
C HIS A 14 -3.39 -12.24 0.14
N ARG A 15 -2.97 -13.51 0.23
CA ARG A 15 -3.27 -14.56 -0.75
C ARG A 15 -3.74 -15.84 -0.07
N GLU A 16 -4.76 -16.46 -0.65
CA GLU A 16 -5.16 -17.82 -0.27
C GLU A 16 -4.10 -18.82 -0.73
N VAL A 17 -3.59 -19.60 0.22
CA VAL A 17 -2.57 -20.61 0.01
C VAL A 17 -3.07 -21.93 0.59
N LYS A 18 -2.95 -23.00 -0.21
CA LYS A 18 -3.15 -24.36 0.28
C LYS A 18 -2.05 -24.69 1.28
N SER A 19 -2.43 -24.85 2.53
CA SER A 19 -1.57 -25.10 3.66
C SER A 19 -2.04 -26.37 4.40
N LYS A 20 -1.44 -26.64 5.56
CA LYS A 20 -1.80 -27.75 6.42
C LYS A 20 -2.06 -27.22 7.83
N LEU A 21 -3.06 -27.80 8.48
CA LEU A 21 -3.35 -27.61 9.90
C LEU A 21 -2.82 -28.81 10.67
N TYR A 22 -1.91 -28.56 11.60
CA TYR A 22 -1.22 -29.57 12.40
C TYR A 22 -1.83 -29.61 13.79
N TYR A 23 -2.19 -30.81 14.26
CA TYR A 23 -2.72 -31.04 15.60
C TYR A 23 -1.61 -31.63 16.47
N LEU A 24 -1.13 -30.84 17.42
CA LEU A 24 0.05 -31.12 18.23
C LEU A 24 -0.33 -31.39 19.69
N LYS A 25 0.24 -32.43 20.27
CA LYS A 25 0.05 -32.82 21.67
C LYS A 25 1.10 -32.15 22.54
N TYR A 26 0.64 -31.37 23.51
CA TYR A 26 1.44 -30.75 24.55
C TYR A 26 1.20 -31.55 25.83
N PHE A 27 2.23 -32.25 26.31
CA PHE A 27 2.11 -33.09 27.51
C PHE A 27 2.03 -32.22 28.77
N ILE A 28 1.27 -32.65 29.77
CA ILE A 28 1.17 -31.96 31.06
C ILE A 28 2.48 -32.14 31.83
N ASP A 29 3.02 -31.06 32.35
CA ASP A 29 4.25 -31.09 33.13
C ASP A 29 4.02 -31.78 34.48
N GLY A 30 4.73 -32.88 34.73
CA GLY A 30 4.65 -33.66 35.98
C GLY A 30 3.44 -34.60 36.11
N GLU A 31 2.58 -34.73 35.11
CA GLU A 31 1.38 -35.61 35.15
C GLU A 31 1.17 -36.37 33.82
N GLU A 32 0.49 -37.52 33.88
CA GLU A 32 0.04 -38.21 32.67
C GLU A 32 -1.14 -37.47 32.03
N GLY A 33 -0.98 -37.07 30.76
CA GLY A 33 -2.01 -36.40 29.98
C GLY A 33 -1.43 -35.43 28.97
N TYR A 34 -2.27 -34.94 28.06
CA TYR A 34 -1.88 -33.94 27.07
C TYR A 34 -3.05 -33.06 26.67
N VAL A 35 -2.73 -31.91 26.07
CA VAL A 35 -3.64 -31.00 25.41
C VAL A 35 -3.29 -30.96 23.93
N THR A 36 -4.29 -31.11 23.07
CA THR A 36 -4.09 -30.98 21.62
C THR A 36 -4.32 -29.54 21.18
N ILE A 37 -3.41 -29.00 20.38
CA ILE A 37 -3.42 -27.64 19.84
C ILE A 37 -3.39 -27.71 18.32
N ALA A 38 -4.19 -26.88 17.66
CA ALA A 38 -4.14 -26.73 16.20
C ALA A 38 -3.26 -25.54 15.79
N THR A 39 -2.34 -25.74 14.85
CA THR A 39 -1.50 -24.66 14.30
C THR A 39 -1.19 -24.88 12.82
N THR A 40 -1.11 -23.81 12.04
CA THR A 40 -0.62 -23.84 10.65
C THR A 40 0.90 -23.65 10.55
N ARG A 41 1.55 -23.33 11.68
CA ARG A 41 2.97 -22.96 11.79
C ARG A 41 3.68 -23.81 12.86
N PRO A 42 3.92 -25.11 12.61
CA PRO A 42 4.53 -25.98 13.61
C PRO A 42 5.96 -25.56 13.97
N GLU A 43 6.68 -24.86 13.08
CA GLU A 43 8.02 -24.34 13.38
C GLU A 43 8.04 -23.26 14.47
N THR A 44 6.91 -22.58 14.70
CA THR A 44 6.83 -21.49 15.70
C THR A 44 6.65 -21.97 17.13
N ILE A 45 6.36 -23.26 17.35
CA ILE A 45 6.13 -23.80 18.70
C ILE A 45 7.34 -23.63 19.62
N LEU A 46 8.53 -23.53 19.05
CA LEU A 46 9.79 -23.30 19.78
C LEU A 46 9.80 -21.95 20.50
N GLY A 47 8.98 -20.99 20.06
CA GLY A 47 8.78 -19.68 20.68
C GLY A 47 7.58 -19.60 21.63
N ASP A 48 6.86 -20.71 21.86
CA ASP A 48 5.63 -20.68 22.67
C ASP A 48 5.93 -20.33 24.13
N THR A 49 5.14 -19.42 24.69
CA THR A 49 5.27 -19.02 26.09
C THR A 49 4.02 -19.27 26.90
N ALA A 50 2.90 -19.61 26.27
CA ALA A 50 1.70 -20.14 26.93
C ALA A 50 0.82 -20.95 25.97
N VAL A 51 -0.19 -21.60 26.53
CA VAL A 51 -1.34 -22.13 25.79
C VAL A 51 -2.57 -21.43 26.32
N CYS A 52 -3.36 -20.82 25.43
CA CYS A 52 -4.58 -20.13 25.77
C CYS A 52 -5.80 -21.00 25.49
N VAL A 53 -6.73 -21.04 26.43
CA VAL A 53 -8.02 -21.73 26.30
C VAL A 53 -9.15 -20.78 26.69
N ASN A 54 -10.34 -21.01 26.15
CA ASN A 54 -11.49 -20.20 26.55
C ASN A 54 -11.95 -20.60 27.97
N PRO A 55 -12.20 -19.64 28.90
CA PRO A 55 -12.69 -19.93 30.25
C PRO A 55 -14.06 -20.62 30.27
N ASN A 56 -14.88 -20.43 29.24
CA ASN A 56 -16.21 -21.01 29.12
C ASN A 56 -16.20 -22.40 28.48
N ASP A 57 -15.04 -22.91 28.05
CA ASP A 57 -14.93 -24.23 27.44
C ASP A 57 -14.90 -25.34 28.51
N PRO A 58 -15.95 -26.18 28.61
CA PRO A 58 -16.04 -27.21 29.64
C PRO A 58 -14.92 -28.27 29.52
N ARG A 59 -14.30 -28.43 28.33
CA ARG A 59 -13.23 -29.40 28.07
C ARG A 59 -11.95 -29.08 28.87
N TYR A 60 -11.70 -27.81 29.16
CA TYR A 60 -10.44 -27.33 29.72
C TYR A 60 -10.53 -26.79 31.15
N THR A 61 -11.69 -26.92 31.80
CA THR A 61 -11.93 -26.44 33.18
C THR A 61 -11.01 -27.07 34.22
N LYS A 62 -10.62 -28.34 34.03
CA LYS A 62 -9.73 -29.08 34.94
C LYS A 62 -8.24 -28.77 34.76
N LEU A 63 -7.88 -27.94 33.79
CA LEU A 63 -6.48 -27.61 33.47
C LEU A 63 -5.98 -26.33 34.17
N LYS A 64 -6.82 -25.70 35.00
CA LYS A 64 -6.49 -24.43 35.63
C LYS A 64 -5.30 -24.58 36.57
N GLY A 65 -4.27 -23.76 36.34
CA GLY A 65 -3.02 -23.78 37.10
C GLY A 65 -2.02 -24.86 36.67
N LYS A 66 -2.38 -25.73 35.71
CA LYS A 66 -1.45 -26.69 35.14
C LYS A 66 -0.49 -26.03 34.15
N ARG A 67 0.63 -26.72 33.90
CA ARG A 67 1.65 -26.33 32.92
C ARG A 67 1.78 -27.41 31.87
N LEU A 68 2.21 -27.01 30.68
CA LEU A 68 2.40 -27.88 29.53
C LEU A 68 3.86 -27.83 29.09
N LEU A 69 4.34 -28.93 28.53
CA LEU A 69 5.67 -29.02 27.94
C LEU A 69 5.57 -28.71 26.45
N VAL A 70 6.32 -27.69 26.01
CA VAL A 70 6.50 -27.41 24.58
C VAL A 70 7.12 -28.65 23.92
N PRO A 71 6.52 -29.18 22.84
CA PRO A 71 7.06 -30.33 22.13
C PRO A 71 8.53 -30.16 21.73
N LEU A 72 9.28 -31.26 21.72
CA LEU A 72 10.72 -31.35 21.43
C LEU A 72 11.66 -30.70 22.47
N ILE A 73 11.44 -29.44 22.83
CA ILE A 73 12.34 -28.70 23.76
C ILE A 73 11.98 -28.90 25.24
N LYS A 74 10.79 -29.43 25.54
CA LYS A 74 10.30 -29.73 26.90
C LYS A 74 10.37 -28.52 27.85
N ARG A 75 10.23 -27.30 27.32
CA ARG A 75 10.09 -26.08 28.11
C ARG A 75 8.70 -26.06 28.76
N SER A 76 8.64 -25.84 30.06
CA SER A 76 7.39 -25.77 30.82
C SER A 76 6.74 -24.40 30.65
N ILE A 77 5.50 -24.34 30.14
CA ILE A 77 4.73 -23.13 29.87
C ILE A 77 3.36 -23.15 30.57
N PRO A 78 2.83 -22.01 31.03
CA PRO A 78 1.51 -21.94 31.66
C PRO A 78 0.35 -22.14 30.68
N ILE A 79 -0.79 -22.58 31.22
CA ILE A 79 -2.09 -22.47 30.56
C ILE A 79 -2.77 -21.19 31.04
N ILE A 80 -3.14 -20.32 30.11
CA ILE A 80 -3.87 -19.07 30.36
C ILE A 80 -5.31 -19.18 29.86
N TYR A 81 -6.18 -18.33 30.40
CA TYR A 81 -7.61 -18.33 30.06
C TYR A 81 -8.01 -16.97 29.51
N ASP A 82 -8.56 -16.95 28.30
CA ASP A 82 -9.03 -15.73 27.64
C ASP A 82 -10.22 -16.02 26.73
N GLU A 83 -11.22 -15.13 26.73
CA GLU A 83 -12.40 -15.24 25.86
C GLU A 83 -12.08 -14.99 24.39
N TYR A 84 -10.89 -14.45 24.09
CA TYR A 84 -10.37 -14.31 22.73
C TYR A 84 -10.32 -15.64 21.95
N VAL A 85 -10.07 -16.76 22.64
CA VAL A 85 -9.95 -18.07 21.98
C VAL A 85 -11.33 -18.59 21.57
N ASP A 86 -11.50 -18.85 20.28
CA ASP A 86 -12.69 -19.49 19.75
C ASP A 86 -12.74 -20.98 20.17
N MET A 87 -13.85 -21.39 20.78
CA MET A 87 -14.07 -22.77 21.23
C MET A 87 -14.31 -23.73 20.06
N GLU A 88 -14.85 -23.24 18.94
CA GLU A 88 -15.20 -24.08 17.78
C GLU A 88 -14.02 -24.27 16.83
N PHE A 89 -13.06 -23.33 16.82
CA PHE A 89 -11.90 -23.41 15.94
C PHE A 89 -10.86 -24.44 16.43
N GLY A 90 -10.51 -25.39 15.56
CA GLY A 90 -9.49 -26.40 15.81
C GLY A 90 -9.84 -27.26 17.03
N THR A 91 -9.12 -27.06 18.14
CA THR A 91 -9.35 -27.79 19.40
C THR A 91 -10.01 -26.94 20.49
N GLY A 92 -10.12 -25.62 20.32
CA GLY A 92 -10.46 -24.68 21.40
C GLY A 92 -9.28 -24.34 22.33
N ALA A 93 -8.07 -24.82 21.99
CA ALA A 93 -6.81 -24.45 22.63
C ALA A 93 -5.84 -23.87 21.59
N LEU A 94 -5.30 -22.69 21.88
CA LEU A 94 -4.42 -21.92 21.00
C LEU A 94 -3.01 -21.86 21.61
N LYS A 95 -1.97 -22.17 20.83
CA LYS A 95 -0.59 -21.85 21.24
C LYS A 95 -0.39 -20.33 21.22
N VAL A 96 0.35 -19.79 22.19
CA VAL A 96 0.65 -18.36 22.25
C VAL A 96 2.13 -18.16 22.02
N THR A 97 2.47 -17.53 20.89
CA THR A 97 3.85 -17.25 20.48
C THR A 97 4.05 -15.73 20.27
N PRO A 98 4.21 -14.93 21.35
CA PRO A 98 4.09 -13.46 21.30
C PRO A 98 5.00 -12.75 20.30
N ALA A 99 6.17 -13.31 19.96
CA ALA A 99 7.09 -12.68 19.02
C ALA A 99 6.67 -12.83 17.54
N HIS A 100 5.77 -13.76 17.21
CA HIS A 100 5.55 -14.26 15.83
C HIS A 100 4.11 -14.22 15.34
N ASP A 101 3.21 -13.63 16.13
CA ASP A 101 1.82 -13.33 15.74
C ASP A 101 1.31 -12.11 16.52
N ILE A 102 0.56 -11.22 15.84
CA ILE A 102 0.09 -9.96 16.42
C ILE A 102 -0.92 -10.20 17.54
N ASN A 103 -1.81 -11.18 17.39
CA ASN A 103 -2.81 -11.47 18.40
C ASN A 103 -2.18 -12.19 19.60
N ASP A 104 -1.23 -13.09 19.34
CA ASP A 104 -0.45 -13.73 20.40
C ASP A 104 0.37 -12.69 21.18
N HIS A 105 0.88 -11.65 20.51
CA HIS A 105 1.57 -10.54 21.17
C HIS A 105 0.64 -9.80 22.13
N MET A 106 -0.56 -9.45 21.69
CA MET A 106 -1.56 -8.78 22.53
C MET A 106 -1.97 -9.64 23.75
N LEU A 107 -2.10 -10.96 23.56
CA LEU A 107 -2.32 -11.90 24.67
C LEU A 107 -1.10 -11.95 25.60
N GLY A 108 0.11 -11.94 25.03
CA GLY A 108 1.37 -11.88 25.76
C GLY A 108 1.43 -10.67 26.69
N ASP A 109 1.13 -9.48 26.19
CA ASP A 109 1.10 -8.26 26.98
C ASP A 109 0.02 -8.30 28.06
N LYS A 110 -1.20 -8.72 27.70
CA LYS A 110 -2.35 -8.81 28.62
C LYS A 110 -2.08 -9.75 29.79
N HIS A 111 -1.41 -10.87 29.55
CA HIS A 111 -1.12 -11.90 30.55
C HIS A 111 0.32 -11.86 31.07
N ASN A 112 1.09 -10.82 30.70
CA ASN A 112 2.50 -10.62 31.09
C ASN A 112 3.37 -11.86 30.83
N LEU A 113 3.28 -12.39 29.61
CA LEU A 113 4.06 -13.54 29.15
C LEU A 113 5.44 -13.10 28.66
N GLU A 114 6.41 -14.00 28.79
CA GLU A 114 7.71 -13.84 28.15
C GLU A 114 7.54 -13.82 26.62
N THR A 115 8.42 -13.07 25.95
CA THR A 115 8.45 -13.02 24.50
C THR A 115 9.77 -13.59 23.98
N ILE A 116 9.68 -14.69 23.23
CA ILE A 116 10.84 -15.42 22.72
C ILE A 116 10.87 -15.28 21.20
N ASP A 117 11.78 -14.44 20.70
CA ASP A 117 12.04 -14.31 19.28
C ASP A 117 12.93 -15.46 18.79
N ILE A 118 12.40 -16.31 17.91
CA ILE A 118 13.09 -17.50 17.40
C ILE A 118 13.59 -17.31 15.97
N PHE A 119 13.40 -16.14 15.35
CA PHE A 119 13.81 -15.89 13.96
C PHE A 119 14.84 -14.77 13.88
N ASN A 120 15.87 -15.00 13.07
CA ASN A 120 16.75 -13.94 12.59
C ASN A 120 16.05 -13.10 11.50
N ASP A 121 16.60 -11.94 11.16
CA ASP A 121 16.00 -11.01 10.18
C ASP A 121 15.82 -11.60 8.77
N ASP A 122 16.60 -12.63 8.43
CA ASP A 122 16.51 -13.36 7.17
C ASP A 122 15.47 -14.51 7.19
N GLY A 123 14.81 -14.74 8.31
CA GLY A 123 13.83 -15.81 8.50
C GLY A 123 14.42 -17.18 8.83
N THR A 124 15.72 -17.25 9.13
CA THR A 124 16.34 -18.46 9.69
C THR A 124 16.13 -18.53 11.21
N LEU A 125 16.22 -19.73 11.81
CA LEU A 125 16.05 -19.88 13.25
C LEU A 125 17.23 -19.30 14.04
N SER A 126 16.94 -18.54 15.08
CA SER A 126 17.90 -17.93 16.00
C SER A 126 18.38 -18.92 17.07
N ASN A 127 19.25 -18.48 17.98
CA ASN A 127 19.75 -19.33 19.07
C ASN A 127 18.66 -19.65 20.11
N GLU A 128 17.71 -18.74 20.28
CA GLU A 128 16.58 -18.82 21.20
C GLU A 128 15.62 -19.96 20.82
N ALA A 129 15.62 -20.37 19.54
CA ALA A 129 14.86 -21.53 19.06
C ALA A 129 15.35 -22.85 19.68
N GLN A 130 16.61 -22.91 20.14
CA GLN A 130 17.34 -24.08 20.67
C GLN A 130 17.55 -25.23 19.69
N LEU A 131 16.62 -25.44 18.75
CA LEU A 131 16.66 -26.45 17.70
C LEU A 131 16.67 -25.79 16.33
N TYR A 132 17.27 -26.49 15.36
CA TYR A 132 17.31 -26.08 13.95
C TYR A 132 17.98 -24.72 13.67
N ILE A 133 18.86 -24.28 14.58
CA ILE A 133 19.56 -22.99 14.51
C ILE A 133 20.21 -22.81 13.13
N GLY A 134 19.94 -21.66 12.49
CA GLY A 134 20.44 -21.30 11.17
C GLY A 134 19.72 -21.92 9.98
N MET A 135 18.72 -22.79 10.18
CA MET A 135 17.90 -23.33 9.09
C MET A 135 16.78 -22.36 8.69
N ASP A 136 16.35 -22.37 7.42
CA ASP A 136 15.19 -21.57 6.98
C ASP A 136 13.88 -22.14 7.54
N ARG A 137 12.97 -21.24 7.94
CA ARG A 137 11.67 -21.59 8.54
C ARG A 137 10.82 -22.55 7.73
N PHE A 138 10.85 -22.50 6.39
CA PHE A 138 10.08 -23.43 5.56
C PHE A 138 10.73 -24.82 5.48
N GLU A 139 12.05 -24.89 5.57
CA GLU A 139 12.76 -26.16 5.72
C GLU A 139 12.47 -26.77 7.10
N VAL A 140 12.54 -25.96 8.15
CA VAL A 140 12.18 -26.39 9.52
C VAL A 140 10.75 -26.85 9.60
N ARG A 141 9.80 -26.17 8.96
CA ARG A 141 8.39 -26.60 8.91
C ARG A 141 8.23 -28.03 8.40
N LYS A 142 9.06 -28.47 7.45
CA LYS A 142 9.04 -29.86 6.95
C LYS A 142 9.72 -30.82 7.92
N LYS A 143 10.86 -30.42 8.47
CA LYS A 143 11.69 -31.27 9.34
C LYS A 143 11.06 -31.49 10.72
N ILE A 144 10.53 -30.42 11.32
CA ILE A 144 9.95 -30.45 12.67
C ILE A 144 8.75 -31.39 12.74
N VAL A 145 7.96 -31.50 11.66
CA VAL A 145 6.82 -32.43 11.58
C VAL A 145 7.28 -33.88 11.71
N VAL A 146 8.38 -34.26 11.04
CA VAL A 146 8.94 -35.61 11.13
C VAL A 146 9.46 -35.90 12.54
N ASP A 147 10.05 -34.91 13.21
CA ASP A 147 10.55 -35.08 14.58
C ASP A 147 9.40 -35.11 15.61
N LEU A 148 8.34 -34.35 15.39
CA LEU A 148 7.10 -34.41 16.18
C LEU A 148 6.38 -35.76 16.04
N GLU A 149 6.42 -36.40 14.87
CA GLU A 149 5.90 -37.77 14.68
C GLU A 149 6.71 -38.78 15.50
N LYS A 150 8.05 -38.68 15.48
CA LYS A 150 8.93 -39.59 16.24
C LYS A 150 8.72 -39.49 17.75
N GLU A 151 8.53 -38.28 18.26
CA GLU A 151 8.30 -38.02 19.69
C GLU A 151 6.81 -38.17 20.09
N VAL A 152 5.96 -38.64 19.17
CA VAL A 152 4.52 -38.89 19.41
C VAL A 152 3.76 -37.61 19.82
N ASN A 153 4.30 -36.44 19.44
CA ASN A 153 3.66 -35.14 19.63
C ASN A 153 2.72 -34.78 18.47
N LEU A 154 2.78 -35.43 17.31
CA LEU A 154 1.83 -35.19 16.22
C LEU A 154 0.61 -36.11 16.34
N GLU A 155 -0.60 -35.53 16.35
CA GLU A 155 -1.86 -36.29 16.40
C GLU A 155 -2.46 -36.54 15.02
N LYS A 156 -2.64 -35.48 14.24
CA LYS A 156 -3.14 -35.55 12.85
C LYS A 156 -2.73 -34.31 12.06
N VAL A 157 -2.84 -34.41 10.75
CA VAL A 157 -2.59 -33.32 9.80
C VAL A 157 -3.75 -33.24 8.82
N GLU A 158 -4.30 -32.05 8.64
CA GLU A 158 -5.44 -31.80 7.74
C GLU A 158 -5.06 -30.74 6.71
N ASP A 159 -5.62 -30.86 5.51
CA ASP A 159 -5.48 -29.80 4.50
C ASP A 159 -6.30 -28.57 4.94
N TYR A 160 -5.70 -27.39 4.81
CA TYR A 160 -6.31 -26.15 5.26
C TYR A 160 -5.98 -24.99 4.32
N ILE A 161 -6.98 -24.19 3.95
CA ILE A 161 -6.77 -22.99 3.16
C ILE A 161 -6.46 -21.85 4.13
N ASN A 162 -5.25 -21.31 4.04
CA ASN A 162 -4.82 -20.20 4.88
C ASN A 162 -4.64 -18.93 4.04
N ASN A 163 -4.86 -17.77 4.65
CA ASN A 163 -4.59 -16.49 4.02
C ASN A 163 -3.25 -15.96 4.51
N VAL A 164 -2.26 -15.87 3.63
CA VAL A 164 -0.88 -15.51 3.98
C VAL A 164 -0.55 -14.15 3.37
N GLY A 165 0.06 -13.28 4.16
CA GLY A 165 0.55 -11.98 3.69
C GLY A 165 1.86 -12.12 2.91
N TYR A 166 1.97 -11.39 1.80
CA TYR A 166 3.16 -11.32 0.95
C TYR A 166 3.57 -9.86 0.78
N SER A 167 4.87 -9.60 0.72
CA SER A 167 5.39 -8.28 0.38
C SER A 167 4.97 -7.89 -1.04
N GLU A 168 4.39 -6.70 -1.22
CA GLU A 168 4.06 -6.16 -2.54
C GLU A 168 5.29 -6.11 -3.47
N ARG A 169 6.48 -5.84 -2.91
CA ARG A 169 7.70 -5.62 -3.70
C ARG A 169 8.45 -6.88 -4.05
N THR A 170 8.68 -7.76 -3.07
CA THR A 170 9.54 -8.94 -3.25
C THR A 170 8.77 -10.23 -3.48
N ASP A 171 7.45 -10.22 -3.28
CA ASP A 171 6.61 -11.40 -3.35
C ASP A 171 6.97 -12.51 -2.33
N ALA A 172 7.74 -12.17 -1.30
CA ALA A 172 8.05 -13.10 -0.21
C ALA A 172 6.94 -13.07 0.85
N ALA A 173 6.63 -14.23 1.42
CA ALA A 173 5.76 -14.31 2.58
C ALA A 173 6.36 -13.48 3.73
N ILE A 174 5.57 -12.56 4.27
CA ILE A 174 5.99 -11.72 5.39
C ILE A 174 6.14 -12.56 6.65
N GLU A 175 6.97 -12.08 7.58
CA GLU A 175 7.20 -12.73 8.85
C GLU A 175 6.84 -11.74 9.95
N PRO A 176 5.82 -12.02 10.79
CA PRO A 176 5.59 -11.24 11.98
C PRO A 176 6.77 -11.42 12.91
N LYS A 177 7.38 -10.31 13.30
CA LYS A 177 8.53 -10.28 14.21
C LYS A 177 8.47 -9.00 15.02
N LEU A 178 8.67 -9.09 16.33
CA LEU A 178 8.80 -7.90 17.15
C LEU A 178 10.12 -7.19 16.87
N SER A 179 10.03 -5.89 16.66
CA SER A 179 11.19 -5.02 16.52
C SER A 179 10.84 -3.63 17.01
N MET A 180 11.84 -2.92 17.54
CA MET A 180 11.70 -1.51 17.88
C MET A 180 11.66 -0.70 16.58
N GLN A 181 10.59 0.05 16.38
CA GLN A 181 10.36 0.86 15.18
C GLN A 181 9.83 2.25 15.56
N TRP A 182 9.99 3.21 14.66
CA TRP A 182 9.45 4.55 14.77
C TRP A 182 8.04 4.60 14.20
N PHE A 183 7.07 5.03 15.00
CA PHE A 183 5.67 5.15 14.58
C PHE A 183 5.19 6.59 14.64
N LEU A 184 4.36 6.98 13.67
CA LEU A 184 3.57 8.20 13.72
C LEU A 184 2.17 7.87 14.24
N LYS A 185 1.75 8.57 15.31
CA LYS A 185 0.40 8.43 15.85
C LYS A 185 -0.62 9.02 14.88
N MET A 186 -1.48 8.17 14.30
CA MET A 186 -2.31 8.58 13.16
C MET A 186 -3.73 9.01 13.52
N GLN A 187 -4.28 8.50 14.63
CA GLN A 187 -5.70 8.63 14.96
C GLN A 187 -6.19 10.08 14.95
N ASP A 188 -5.41 11.00 15.52
CA ASP A 188 -5.75 12.42 15.61
C ASP A 188 -5.44 13.16 14.30
N LEU A 189 -4.34 12.82 13.63
CA LEU A 189 -3.89 13.44 12.37
C LEU A 189 -4.79 13.10 11.18
N ALA A 190 -5.41 11.93 11.19
CA ALA A 190 -6.25 11.45 10.09
C ALA A 190 -7.62 12.15 10.04
N LYS A 191 -8.10 12.68 11.16
CA LYS A 191 -9.46 13.20 11.28
C LYS A 191 -9.75 14.39 10.35
N PRO A 192 -8.91 15.46 10.29
CA PRO A 192 -9.14 16.57 9.35
C PRO A 192 -9.18 16.10 7.89
N ALA A 193 -8.37 15.10 7.54
CA ALA A 193 -8.35 14.54 6.20
C ALA A 193 -9.62 13.75 5.87
N LEU A 194 -10.16 13.00 6.84
CA LEU A 194 -11.45 12.33 6.72
C LEU A 194 -12.58 13.35 6.53
N ASP A 195 -12.67 14.32 7.44
CA ASP A 195 -13.73 15.33 7.45
C ASP A 195 -13.75 16.13 6.13
N ALA A 196 -12.59 16.52 5.61
CA ALA A 196 -12.45 17.25 4.35
C ALA A 196 -13.07 16.55 3.13
N ILE A 197 -13.01 15.22 3.07
CA ILE A 197 -13.62 14.43 1.99
C ILE A 197 -15.11 14.24 2.25
N MET A 198 -15.50 14.00 3.50
CA MET A 198 -16.90 13.79 3.88
C MET A 198 -17.76 15.06 3.73
N ASP A 199 -17.18 16.22 4.00
CA ASP A 199 -17.81 17.53 3.87
C ASP A 199 -17.78 18.06 2.42
N GLY A 200 -17.12 17.35 1.51
CA GLY A 200 -16.99 17.72 0.10
C GLY A 200 -16.02 18.88 -0.16
N GLU A 201 -15.18 19.23 0.81
CA GLU A 201 -14.12 20.24 0.65
C GLU A 201 -13.06 19.78 -0.37
N ILE A 202 -12.79 18.47 -0.37
CA ILE A 202 -12.00 17.76 -1.37
C ILE A 202 -12.91 16.75 -2.07
N GLN A 203 -12.90 16.73 -3.40
CA GLN A 203 -13.81 15.89 -4.20
C GLN A 203 -13.07 14.71 -4.83
N LEU A 204 -13.55 13.49 -4.59
CA LEU A 204 -13.04 12.28 -5.26
C LEU A 204 -13.86 11.98 -6.52
N HIS A 205 -13.18 11.89 -7.66
CA HIS A 205 -13.76 11.51 -8.94
C HIS A 205 -13.17 10.18 -9.42
N PRO A 206 -13.99 9.12 -9.63
CA PRO A 206 -15.44 9.05 -9.38
C PRO A 206 -15.81 8.94 -7.90
N HIS A 207 -17.02 9.41 -7.55
CA HIS A 207 -17.55 9.46 -6.18
C HIS A 207 -17.62 8.10 -5.46
N LYS A 208 -17.60 6.98 -6.19
CA LYS A 208 -17.63 5.63 -5.60
C LYS A 208 -16.49 5.37 -4.60
N PHE A 209 -15.36 6.08 -4.73
CA PHE A 209 -14.20 5.90 -3.86
C PHE A 209 -14.34 6.57 -2.48
N VAL A 210 -15.34 7.44 -2.26
CA VAL A 210 -15.58 8.10 -0.97
C VAL A 210 -15.82 7.09 0.15
N ASN A 211 -16.62 6.05 -0.09
CA ASN A 211 -16.89 5.02 0.92
C ASN A 211 -15.65 4.20 1.27
N THR A 212 -14.84 3.87 0.27
CA THR A 212 -13.57 3.16 0.45
C THR A 212 -12.58 4.03 1.23
N TYR A 213 -12.52 5.34 0.90
CA TYR A 213 -11.74 6.33 1.63
C TYR A 213 -12.14 6.39 3.10
N LYS A 214 -13.44 6.58 3.36
CA LYS A 214 -14.02 6.66 4.69
C LYS A 214 -13.67 5.45 5.55
N HIS A 215 -13.98 4.25 5.06
CA HIS A 215 -13.73 3.01 5.80
C HIS A 215 -12.27 2.87 6.24
N TRP A 216 -11.34 3.26 5.38
CA TRP A 216 -9.91 3.14 5.70
C TRP A 216 -9.47 4.19 6.72
N MET A 217 -9.90 5.45 6.56
CA MET A 217 -9.53 6.53 7.47
C MET A 217 -10.14 6.37 8.87
N GLU A 218 -11.33 5.76 8.98
CA GLU A 218 -11.97 5.44 10.27
C GLU A 218 -11.22 4.33 11.05
N ASN A 219 -10.48 3.47 10.36
CA ASN A 219 -9.77 2.32 10.94
C ASN A 219 -8.24 2.46 10.86
N VAL A 220 -7.73 3.69 10.72
CA VAL A 220 -6.30 3.93 10.56
C VAL A 220 -5.54 3.52 11.82
N LYS A 221 -4.42 2.82 11.63
CA LYS A 221 -3.46 2.51 12.69
C LYS A 221 -2.27 3.47 12.66
N ASP A 222 -1.49 3.45 13.73
CA ASP A 222 -0.24 4.18 13.78
C ASP A 222 0.72 3.70 12.69
N TRP A 223 1.35 4.65 12.00
CA TRP A 223 2.11 4.39 10.79
C TRP A 223 3.57 4.12 11.14
N CYS A 224 4.05 2.91 10.85
CA CYS A 224 5.46 2.57 10.95
C CYS A 224 6.29 3.35 9.92
N LEU A 225 7.14 4.27 10.38
CA LEU A 225 7.96 5.15 9.57
C LEU A 225 9.34 4.57 9.26
N SER A 226 9.92 3.80 10.16
CA SER A 226 11.29 3.30 9.99
C SER A 226 11.37 2.13 9.03
N ARG A 227 12.49 2.06 8.31
CA ARG A 227 12.83 1.02 7.34
C ARG A 227 14.31 0.69 7.47
N GLN A 228 14.64 -0.60 7.49
CA GLN A 228 16.01 -1.11 7.56
C GLN A 228 16.59 -1.22 6.14
N LEU A 229 16.53 -0.12 5.39
CA LEU A 229 16.95 -0.03 4.00
C LEU A 229 18.17 0.89 3.88
N TRP A 230 19.00 0.60 2.87
CA TRP A 230 20.17 1.43 2.55
C TRP A 230 19.78 2.72 1.81
N TRP A 231 18.60 2.76 1.20
CA TRP A 231 18.13 3.89 0.43
C TRP A 231 16.90 4.53 1.09
N GLY A 232 17.03 5.80 1.43
CA GLY A 232 15.99 6.62 2.04
C GLY A 232 16.59 7.78 2.83
N HIS A 233 15.73 8.62 3.41
CA HIS A 233 16.20 9.68 4.30
C HIS A 233 16.49 9.10 5.67
N ARG A 234 17.75 9.14 6.12
CA ARG A 234 18.14 8.62 7.44
C ARG A 234 17.38 9.37 8.54
N ILE A 235 16.84 8.62 9.50
CA ILE A 235 16.06 9.22 10.58
C ILE A 235 16.95 10.14 11.43
N PRO A 236 16.50 11.36 11.77
CA PRO A 236 17.28 12.33 12.56
C PRO A 236 17.24 12.03 14.07
N VAL A 237 17.35 10.75 14.44
CA VAL A 237 17.34 10.24 15.82
C VAL A 237 18.76 9.85 16.21
N TRP A 238 19.16 10.18 17.43
CA TRP A 238 20.48 9.88 17.97
C TRP A 238 20.35 9.17 19.31
N TYR A 239 20.86 7.94 19.37
CA TYR A 239 20.94 7.13 20.57
C TYR A 239 22.04 7.62 21.51
N LEU A 240 21.75 7.55 22.80
CA LEU A 240 22.60 7.98 23.90
C LEU A 240 23.25 6.76 24.60
N PRO A 241 24.38 6.94 25.30
CA PRO A 241 25.07 5.85 26.00
C PRO A 241 24.23 5.14 27.09
N ASP A 242 23.23 5.80 27.64
CA ASP A 242 22.36 5.28 28.70
C ASP A 242 21.13 4.52 28.18
N GLY A 243 20.98 4.40 26.85
CA GLY A 243 19.84 3.75 26.21
C GLY A 243 18.70 4.70 25.82
N GLY A 244 18.80 6.00 26.12
CA GLY A 244 17.87 7.02 25.63
C GLY A 244 18.13 7.45 24.18
N TYR A 245 17.32 8.39 23.69
CA TYR A 245 17.53 9.05 22.40
C TYR A 245 17.23 10.56 22.45
N VAL A 246 17.72 11.30 21.45
CA VAL A 246 17.33 12.68 21.12
C VAL A 246 17.03 12.80 19.62
N VAL A 247 16.24 13.79 19.23
CA VAL A 247 15.91 14.07 17.81
C VAL A 247 16.54 15.40 17.43
N ALA A 248 17.36 15.41 16.37
CA ALA A 248 18.06 16.60 15.90
C ALA A 248 18.50 16.48 14.44
N GLU A 249 18.49 17.61 13.73
CA GLU A 249 18.85 17.69 12.31
C GLU A 249 20.34 17.46 12.04
N SER A 250 21.20 17.76 13.02
CA SER A 250 22.65 17.60 12.92
C SER A 250 23.24 16.92 14.14
N ALA A 251 24.45 16.37 13.98
CA ALA A 251 25.19 15.69 15.04
C ALA A 251 25.56 16.66 16.19
N GLU A 252 25.87 17.90 15.86
CA GLU A 252 26.22 18.95 16.82
C GLU A 252 25.02 19.37 17.67
N GLN A 253 23.85 19.50 17.03
CA GLN A 253 22.60 19.76 17.74
C GLN A 253 22.23 18.57 18.64
N ALA A 254 22.35 17.34 18.12
CA ALA A 254 22.14 16.12 18.89
C ALA A 254 23.04 16.05 20.13
N LEU A 255 24.32 16.38 19.99
CA LEU A 255 25.26 16.41 21.10
C LEU A 255 24.88 17.44 22.16
N THR A 256 24.42 18.60 21.75
CA THR A 256 23.96 19.65 22.67
C THR A 256 22.78 19.15 23.50
N LEU A 257 21.76 18.59 22.84
CA LEU A 257 20.59 18.00 23.50
C LEU A 257 20.98 16.80 24.39
N ALA A 258 21.94 15.98 23.97
CA ALA A 258 22.45 14.86 24.74
C ALA A 258 23.12 15.31 26.05
N LYS A 259 23.96 16.35 25.99
CA LYS A 259 24.63 16.93 27.17
C LYS A 259 23.63 17.47 28.18
N GLU A 260 22.60 18.15 27.71
CA GLU A 260 21.52 18.68 28.55
C GLU A 260 20.72 17.53 29.19
N LYS A 261 20.25 16.58 28.36
CA LYS A 261 19.42 15.46 28.81
C LYS A 261 20.13 14.57 29.83
N LEU A 262 21.42 14.31 29.65
CA LEU A 262 22.23 13.48 30.55
C LEU A 262 22.94 14.28 31.66
N SER A 263 22.81 15.61 31.66
CA SER A 263 23.57 16.50 32.56
C SER A 263 25.08 16.20 32.58
N ASN A 264 25.63 15.79 31.43
CA ASN A 264 27.01 15.36 31.28
C ASN A 264 27.72 16.21 30.21
N PRO A 265 28.50 17.24 30.61
CA PRO A 265 29.15 18.14 29.66
C PRO A 265 30.30 17.48 28.88
N ASN A 266 30.80 16.34 29.36
CA ASN A 266 31.95 15.64 28.79
C ASN A 266 31.59 14.73 27.62
N LEU A 267 30.31 14.60 27.27
CA LEU A 267 29.91 13.84 26.08
C LEU A 267 30.56 14.43 24.82
N THR A 268 30.90 13.52 23.92
CA THR A 268 31.49 13.80 22.62
C THR A 268 30.67 13.17 21.51
N LEU A 269 30.95 13.52 20.25
CA LEU A 269 30.23 12.96 19.11
C LEU A 269 30.38 11.43 18.97
N SER A 270 31.46 10.84 19.48
CA SER A 270 31.64 9.39 19.46
C SER A 270 30.76 8.66 20.48
N ASP A 271 30.19 9.38 21.45
CA ASP A 271 29.32 8.80 22.48
C ASP A 271 27.86 8.71 22.03
N ILE A 272 27.50 9.40 20.95
CA ILE A 272 26.15 9.35 20.36
C ILE A 272 26.19 8.62 19.02
N ARG A 273 25.12 7.88 18.72
CA ARG A 273 25.00 7.13 17.46
C ARG A 273 23.68 7.47 16.78
N GLN A 274 23.74 7.99 15.56
CA GLN A 274 22.53 8.20 14.77
C GLN A 274 21.87 6.85 14.44
N ASP A 275 20.54 6.81 14.43
CA ASP A 275 19.78 5.65 13.98
C ASP A 275 20.16 5.28 12.54
N ASP A 276 20.34 3.99 12.28
CA ASP A 276 20.74 3.47 10.97
C ASP A 276 19.53 3.29 10.04
N ASP A 277 18.33 3.37 10.60
CA ASP A 277 17.09 3.30 9.84
C ASP A 277 16.86 4.53 8.96
N VAL A 278 16.16 4.31 7.86
CA VAL A 278 15.67 5.34 6.96
C VAL A 278 14.16 5.47 7.05
N LEU A 279 13.64 6.63 6.69
CA LEU A 279 12.22 6.91 6.61
C LEU A 279 11.58 6.18 5.41
N ASP A 280 10.35 5.73 5.61
CA ASP A 280 9.45 5.26 4.58
C ASP A 280 9.40 6.24 3.39
N THR A 281 9.41 5.71 2.18
CA THR A 281 9.28 6.53 0.96
C THR A 281 7.94 7.26 0.93
N TRP A 282 6.89 6.69 1.51
CA TRP A 282 5.60 7.37 1.64
C TRP A 282 5.66 8.59 2.57
N PHE A 283 6.59 8.60 3.55
CA PHE A 283 6.80 9.71 4.46
C PHE A 283 7.58 10.87 3.84
N SER A 284 8.23 10.68 2.70
CA SER A 284 8.71 11.82 1.90
C SER A 284 7.67 12.26 0.86
N SER A 285 7.01 11.32 0.19
CA SER A 285 6.07 11.62 -0.89
C SER A 285 4.77 12.27 -0.42
N TRP A 286 4.34 12.06 0.83
CA TRP A 286 3.17 12.77 1.38
C TRP A 286 3.38 14.29 1.51
N LEU A 287 4.63 14.76 1.50
CA LEU A 287 4.94 16.20 1.52
C LEU A 287 4.92 16.81 0.12
N TRP A 288 4.70 16.03 -0.93
CA TRP A 288 4.76 16.47 -2.33
C TRP A 288 4.06 17.80 -2.63
N PRO A 289 2.80 18.06 -2.21
CA PRO A 289 2.11 19.31 -2.56
C PRO A 289 2.75 20.56 -1.93
N ILE A 290 3.66 20.38 -0.96
CA ILE A 290 4.31 21.46 -0.21
C ILE A 290 5.81 21.52 -0.56
N SER A 291 6.50 20.39 -0.54
CA SER A 291 7.96 20.32 -0.63
C SER A 291 8.52 20.69 -2.00
N VAL A 292 7.77 20.46 -3.08
CA VAL A 292 8.20 20.84 -4.45
C VAL A 292 8.31 22.35 -4.64
N PHE A 293 7.61 23.12 -3.80
CA PHE A 293 7.66 24.58 -3.77
C PHE A 293 8.41 25.09 -2.53
N ASP A 294 9.22 24.24 -1.90
CA ASP A 294 9.99 24.57 -0.69
C ASP A 294 9.14 25.06 0.50
N GLY A 295 7.85 24.74 0.53
CA GLY A 295 6.90 25.24 1.53
C GLY A 295 7.09 24.68 2.94
N ILE A 296 7.94 23.68 3.13
CA ILE A 296 8.28 23.16 4.47
C ILE A 296 9.35 24.03 5.13
N ARG A 297 10.44 24.35 4.41
CA ARG A 297 11.53 25.17 4.94
C ARG A 297 11.21 26.65 4.88
N ASN A 298 10.49 27.08 3.84
CA ASN A 298 10.08 28.46 3.61
C ASN A 298 8.55 28.55 3.43
N PRO A 299 7.75 28.52 4.52
CA PRO A 299 6.30 28.35 4.44
C PRO A 299 5.51 29.42 3.69
N ASN A 300 6.09 30.61 3.50
CA ASN A 300 5.40 31.76 2.90
C ASN A 300 6.11 32.29 1.64
N ASN A 301 6.88 31.46 0.94
CA ASN A 301 7.54 31.86 -0.29
C ASN A 301 6.53 32.08 -1.46
N GLU A 302 6.97 32.73 -2.53
CA GLU A 302 6.10 33.10 -3.66
C GLU A 302 5.48 31.88 -4.36
N ASP A 303 6.24 30.82 -4.58
CA ASP A 303 5.77 29.63 -5.28
C ASP A 303 4.68 28.91 -4.47
N ILE A 304 4.92 28.64 -3.18
CA ILE A 304 3.92 27.94 -2.36
C ILE A 304 2.64 28.77 -2.20
N ASN A 305 2.74 30.11 -2.15
CA ASN A 305 1.56 30.98 -2.06
C ASN A 305 0.76 31.03 -3.37
N TYR A 306 1.42 30.81 -4.51
CA TYR A 306 0.77 30.79 -5.82
C TYR A 306 0.15 29.42 -6.14
N TYR A 307 0.89 28.34 -5.92
CA TYR A 307 0.50 26.99 -6.37
C TYR A 307 -0.31 26.19 -5.34
N TYR A 308 -0.35 26.60 -4.06
CA TYR A 308 -1.09 25.89 -3.01
C TYR A 308 -2.37 26.65 -2.61
N PRO A 309 -3.55 26.01 -2.59
CA PRO A 309 -3.80 24.60 -2.91
C PRO A 309 -3.88 24.33 -4.41
N THR A 310 -3.45 23.14 -4.84
CA THR A 310 -3.55 22.71 -6.25
C THR A 310 -5.01 22.43 -6.65
N ASP A 311 -5.38 22.60 -7.92
CA ASP A 311 -6.75 22.32 -8.34
C ASP A 311 -7.06 20.81 -8.42
N ILE A 312 -6.24 20.03 -9.12
CA ILE A 312 -6.52 18.61 -9.41
C ILE A 312 -5.29 17.75 -9.19
N LEU A 313 -5.42 16.71 -8.37
CA LEU A 313 -4.49 15.59 -8.30
C LEU A 313 -4.99 14.44 -9.17
N VAL A 314 -4.20 14.02 -10.16
CA VAL A 314 -4.51 12.88 -11.04
C VAL A 314 -3.70 11.67 -10.63
N THR A 315 -4.35 10.56 -10.30
CA THR A 315 -3.66 9.32 -9.89
C THR A 315 -4.53 8.07 -10.04
N ALA A 316 -4.03 6.91 -9.64
CA ALA A 316 -4.76 5.65 -9.64
C ALA A 316 -5.28 5.30 -8.21
N PRO A 317 -6.39 4.54 -8.10
CA PRO A 317 -6.96 4.11 -6.82
C PRO A 317 -6.01 3.33 -5.91
N GLU A 318 -5.01 2.66 -6.49
CA GLU A 318 -4.04 1.84 -5.75
C GLU A 318 -3.27 2.64 -4.70
N ILE A 319 -2.99 3.92 -4.95
CA ILE A 319 -2.26 4.80 -4.03
C ILE A 319 -3.14 5.85 -3.36
N LEU A 320 -4.47 5.64 -3.37
CA LEU A 320 -5.43 6.49 -2.66
C LEU A 320 -5.10 6.58 -1.16
N PHE A 321 -4.67 5.48 -0.54
CA PHE A 321 -4.35 5.45 0.89
C PHE A 321 -2.90 5.79 1.17
N PHE A 322 -1.97 5.21 0.41
CA PHE A 322 -0.54 5.41 0.59
C PHE A 322 -0.09 6.85 0.33
N TRP A 323 -0.73 7.52 -0.62
CA TRP A 323 -0.28 8.83 -1.09
C TRP A 323 -1.34 9.91 -0.94
N VAL A 324 -2.52 9.73 -1.54
CA VAL A 324 -3.55 10.79 -1.53
C VAL A 324 -3.98 11.13 -0.11
N ALA A 325 -4.38 10.13 0.68
CA ALA A 325 -4.80 10.33 2.06
C ALA A 325 -3.69 10.97 2.90
N ARG A 326 -2.45 10.48 2.77
CA ARG A 326 -1.29 11.03 3.50
C ARG A 326 -0.99 12.48 3.09
N MET A 327 -1.10 12.84 1.82
CA MET A 327 -0.95 14.23 1.37
C MET A 327 -2.02 15.14 1.97
N ILE A 328 -3.26 14.67 2.09
CA ILE A 328 -4.33 15.45 2.74
C ILE A 328 -4.01 15.67 4.21
N VAL A 329 -3.57 14.62 4.92
CA VAL A 329 -3.11 14.75 6.32
C VAL A 329 -1.98 15.78 6.43
N ALA A 330 -0.95 15.68 5.59
CA ALA A 330 0.17 16.63 5.60
C ALA A 330 -0.27 18.07 5.27
N GLY A 331 -1.23 18.25 4.36
CA GLY A 331 -1.80 19.57 4.06
C GLY A 331 -2.44 20.20 5.29
N TYR A 332 -3.29 19.48 6.00
CA TYR A 332 -3.91 20.02 7.22
C TYR A 332 -2.90 20.22 8.35
N GLU A 333 -1.95 19.30 8.53
CA GLU A 333 -0.95 19.40 9.60
C GLU A 333 -0.01 20.61 9.41
N TYR A 334 0.55 20.78 8.22
CA TYR A 334 1.59 21.80 7.99
C TYR A 334 1.06 23.12 7.43
N ARG A 335 -0.15 23.13 6.85
CA ARG A 335 -0.74 24.32 6.18
C ARG A 335 -2.15 24.66 6.67
N GLY A 336 -2.74 23.86 7.54
CA GLY A 336 -4.09 24.08 8.06
C GLY A 336 -5.20 24.10 6.99
N SER A 337 -4.93 23.56 5.79
CA SER A 337 -5.85 23.61 4.66
C SER A 337 -5.64 22.43 3.72
N LYS A 338 -6.61 22.19 2.82
CA LYS A 338 -6.50 21.12 1.82
C LYS A 338 -5.31 21.30 0.88
N PRO A 339 -4.59 20.24 0.50
CA PRO A 339 -3.51 20.32 -0.50
C PRO A 339 -4.02 20.45 -1.93
N PHE A 340 -5.22 19.93 -2.21
CA PHE A 340 -5.84 19.99 -3.53
C PHE A 340 -7.37 20.00 -3.42
N LYS A 341 -8.06 20.57 -4.42
CA LYS A 341 -9.54 20.63 -4.46
C LYS A 341 -10.16 19.33 -4.95
N THR A 342 -9.57 18.72 -5.97
CA THR A 342 -10.12 17.53 -6.63
C THR A 342 -9.08 16.44 -6.75
N VAL A 343 -9.50 15.18 -6.54
CA VAL A 343 -8.71 13.98 -6.84
C VAL A 343 -9.39 13.23 -7.97
N TYR A 344 -8.74 13.16 -9.12
CA TYR A 344 -9.19 12.39 -10.27
C TYR A 344 -8.47 11.03 -10.29
N LEU A 345 -9.25 9.97 -10.03
CA LEU A 345 -8.81 8.60 -9.98
C LEU A 345 -9.06 7.91 -11.32
N HIS A 346 -8.01 7.77 -12.13
CA HIS A 346 -8.07 7.01 -13.38
C HIS A 346 -7.97 5.50 -13.11
N GLY A 347 -8.47 4.68 -14.04
CA GLY A 347 -8.31 3.23 -13.93
C GLY A 347 -6.88 2.75 -14.20
N ILE A 348 -6.65 1.46 -13.97
CA ILE A 348 -5.38 0.80 -14.20
C ILE A 348 -5.35 0.22 -15.61
N VAL A 349 -4.20 0.36 -16.29
CA VAL A 349 -3.98 -0.30 -17.58
C VAL A 349 -3.65 -1.79 -17.35
N ARG A 350 -4.39 -2.66 -18.02
CA ARG A 350 -4.32 -4.11 -17.88
C ARG A 350 -3.98 -4.79 -19.21
N ASP A 351 -3.32 -5.94 -19.12
CA ASP A 351 -3.08 -6.80 -20.28
C ASP A 351 -4.34 -7.59 -20.70
N GLU A 352 -4.24 -8.34 -21.80
CA GLU A 352 -5.32 -9.19 -22.34
C GLU A 352 -5.84 -10.23 -21.32
N GLN A 353 -5.01 -10.61 -20.35
CA GLN A 353 -5.36 -11.53 -19.26
C GLN A 353 -5.96 -10.80 -18.05
N ARG A 354 -6.23 -9.49 -18.17
CA ARG A 354 -6.75 -8.59 -17.13
C ARG A 354 -5.79 -8.41 -15.94
N ARG A 355 -4.51 -8.71 -16.12
CA ARG A 355 -3.50 -8.47 -15.09
C ARG A 355 -3.01 -7.03 -15.21
N LYS A 356 -2.68 -6.41 -14.08
CA LYS A 356 -2.06 -5.08 -14.05
C LYS A 356 -0.80 -5.09 -14.93
N MET A 357 -0.64 -4.08 -15.77
CA MET A 357 0.60 -3.90 -16.50
C MET A 357 1.70 -3.44 -15.55
N SER A 358 2.82 -4.14 -15.54
CA SER A 358 3.98 -3.78 -14.74
C SER A 358 5.27 -4.27 -15.41
N LYS A 359 6.37 -3.57 -15.15
CA LYS A 359 7.70 -4.00 -15.60
C LYS A 359 8.09 -5.35 -15.01
N GLN A 360 7.72 -5.61 -13.75
CA GLN A 360 8.02 -6.86 -13.06
C GLN A 360 7.38 -8.08 -13.74
N LEU A 361 6.14 -7.94 -14.23
CA LEU A 361 5.45 -8.99 -14.97
C LEU A 361 5.90 -9.09 -16.43
N GLY A 362 6.74 -8.17 -16.92
CA GLY A 362 7.17 -8.13 -18.32
C GLY A 362 6.02 -7.91 -19.32
N ASN A 363 4.85 -7.48 -18.85
CA ASN A 363 3.61 -7.34 -19.63
C ASN A 363 3.27 -5.88 -19.96
N SER A 364 4.19 -4.94 -19.72
CA SER A 364 4.01 -3.53 -20.06
C SER A 364 4.83 -3.19 -21.31
N PRO A 365 4.20 -2.78 -22.42
CA PRO A 365 4.93 -2.24 -23.57
C PRO A 365 5.64 -0.94 -23.17
N ASP A 366 6.74 -0.62 -23.86
CA ASP A 366 7.44 0.65 -23.68
C ASP A 366 6.64 1.78 -24.37
N PRO A 367 6.17 2.81 -23.63
CA PRO A 367 5.45 3.94 -24.22
C PRO A 367 6.22 4.67 -25.33
N LEU A 368 7.55 4.71 -25.25
CA LEU A 368 8.38 5.36 -26.27
C LEU A 368 8.44 4.54 -27.56
N GLU A 369 8.45 3.21 -27.46
CA GLU A 369 8.38 2.34 -28.63
C GLU A 369 7.00 2.42 -29.30
N LEU A 370 5.93 2.48 -28.51
CA LEU A 370 4.58 2.75 -29.03
C LEU A 370 4.52 4.12 -29.72
N ALA A 371 5.10 5.16 -29.12
CA ALA A 371 5.13 6.50 -29.71
C ALA A 371 5.95 6.55 -31.02
N LYS A 372 7.06 5.79 -31.13
CA LYS A 372 7.81 5.64 -32.38
C LYS A 372 6.98 4.95 -33.47
N LYS A 373 6.19 3.93 -33.09
CA LYS A 373 5.39 3.12 -34.03
C LYS A 373 4.11 3.82 -34.48
N TYR A 374 3.42 4.52 -33.58
CA TYR A 374 2.07 5.06 -33.81
C TYR A 374 1.99 6.60 -33.71
N GLY A 375 3.08 7.28 -33.36
CA GLY A 375 3.09 8.71 -33.06
C GLY A 375 2.60 9.01 -31.64
N ALA A 376 3.17 10.03 -31.00
CA ALA A 376 2.79 10.42 -29.64
C ALA A 376 1.30 10.77 -29.52
N ASP A 377 0.75 11.49 -30.50
CA ASP A 377 -0.69 11.83 -30.53
C ASP A 377 -1.56 10.60 -30.78
N GLY A 378 -1.10 9.66 -31.62
CA GLY A 378 -1.81 8.40 -31.85
C GLY A 378 -1.93 7.57 -30.57
N VAL A 379 -0.85 7.47 -29.80
CA VAL A 379 -0.86 6.80 -28.49
C VAL A 379 -1.76 7.55 -27.50
N ARG A 380 -1.60 8.88 -27.36
CA ARG A 380 -2.41 9.68 -26.42
C ARG A 380 -3.90 9.59 -26.73
N MET A 381 -4.28 9.78 -28.00
CA MET A 381 -5.67 9.74 -28.42
C MET A 381 -6.27 8.34 -28.20
N GLY A 382 -5.57 7.29 -28.63
CA GLY A 382 -6.03 5.91 -28.48
C GLY A 382 -6.26 5.52 -27.01
N MET A 383 -5.31 5.88 -26.14
CA MET A 383 -5.40 5.57 -24.71
C MET A 383 -6.50 6.39 -24.01
N LEU A 384 -6.56 7.69 -24.25
CA LEU A 384 -7.48 8.59 -23.53
C LEU A 384 -8.94 8.38 -23.96
N LEU A 385 -9.21 8.01 -25.21
CA LEU A 385 -10.55 7.67 -25.70
C LEU A 385 -11.20 6.53 -24.91
N CYS A 386 -10.38 5.59 -24.42
CA CYS A 386 -10.85 4.38 -23.73
C CYS A 386 -10.66 4.44 -22.21
N SER A 387 -10.16 5.56 -21.67
CA SER A 387 -9.81 5.70 -20.24
C SER A 387 -10.88 6.44 -19.44
N ALA A 388 -12.08 5.87 -19.36
CA ALA A 388 -13.14 6.42 -18.51
C ALA A 388 -12.73 6.45 -17.03
N ALA A 389 -13.09 7.51 -16.32
CA ALA A 389 -12.69 7.74 -14.94
C ALA A 389 -13.02 6.54 -14.02
N GLY A 390 -12.03 6.04 -13.30
CA GLY A 390 -12.14 4.92 -12.36
C GLY A 390 -12.49 3.56 -12.96
N ASN A 391 -12.42 3.39 -14.29
CA ASN A 391 -12.56 2.10 -14.96
C ASN A 391 -11.22 1.68 -15.58
N ASP A 392 -10.86 0.41 -15.37
CA ASP A 392 -9.62 -0.14 -15.90
C ASP A 392 -9.67 -0.24 -17.44
N LEU A 393 -8.51 -0.02 -18.06
CA LEU A 393 -8.34 -0.09 -19.50
C LEU A 393 -7.68 -1.43 -19.85
N LEU A 394 -8.36 -2.25 -20.66
CA LEU A 394 -7.71 -3.39 -21.31
C LEU A 394 -6.92 -2.87 -22.50
N PHE A 395 -5.60 -2.92 -22.40
CA PHE A 395 -4.71 -2.47 -23.45
C PHE A 395 -4.63 -3.48 -24.58
N ASP A 396 -4.77 -2.97 -25.79
CA ASP A 396 -4.50 -3.65 -27.04
C ASP A 396 -3.85 -2.64 -27.99
N GLU A 397 -2.85 -3.05 -28.77
CA GLU A 397 -2.14 -2.13 -29.67
C GLU A 397 -3.06 -1.51 -30.73
N SER A 398 -4.18 -2.16 -31.08
CA SER A 398 -5.19 -1.61 -31.99
C SER A 398 -5.81 -0.31 -31.48
N LEU A 399 -5.80 -0.05 -30.17
CA LEU A 399 -6.24 1.24 -29.60
C LEU A 399 -5.31 2.37 -30.07
N THR A 400 -4.00 2.15 -30.01
CA THR A 400 -3.00 3.12 -30.47
C THR A 400 -3.01 3.28 -31.99
N GLU A 401 -3.33 2.21 -32.72
CA GLU A 401 -3.56 2.27 -34.16
C GLU A 401 -4.79 3.12 -34.52
N GLN A 402 -5.91 2.95 -33.81
CA GLN A 402 -7.11 3.78 -34.00
C GLN A 402 -6.78 5.26 -33.78
N GLY A 403 -6.05 5.60 -32.71
CA GLY A 403 -5.61 6.96 -32.45
C GLY A 403 -4.71 7.51 -33.57
N ARG A 404 -3.75 6.72 -34.06
CA ARG A 404 -2.89 7.10 -35.21
C ARG A 404 -3.74 7.38 -36.46
N ASN A 405 -4.69 6.50 -36.76
CA ASN A 405 -5.53 6.61 -37.95
C ASN A 405 -6.40 7.87 -37.89
N PHE A 406 -6.90 8.23 -36.70
CA PHE A 406 -7.60 9.50 -36.48
C PHE A 406 -6.70 10.72 -36.74
N CYS A 407 -5.50 10.73 -36.17
CA CYS A 407 -4.53 11.81 -36.42
C CYS A 407 -4.21 11.95 -37.91
N ASN A 408 -4.05 10.83 -38.62
CA ASN A 408 -3.83 10.83 -40.06
C ASN A 408 -5.04 11.35 -40.86
N LYS A 409 -6.28 11.08 -40.40
CA LYS A 409 -7.49 11.63 -41.00
C LYS A 409 -7.51 13.16 -40.90
N ILE A 410 -7.14 13.72 -39.75
CA ILE A 410 -6.98 15.17 -39.56
C ILE A 410 -5.92 15.74 -40.51
N TRP A 411 -4.76 15.08 -40.59
CA TRP A 411 -3.68 15.48 -41.48
C TRP A 411 -4.10 15.50 -42.95
N ASN A 412 -4.83 14.47 -43.40
CA ASN A 412 -5.32 14.38 -44.78
C ASN A 412 -6.31 15.50 -45.10
N ALA A 413 -7.24 15.81 -44.19
CA ALA A 413 -8.18 16.90 -44.39
C ALA A 413 -7.47 18.26 -44.45
N PHE A 414 -6.51 18.50 -43.56
CA PHE A 414 -5.67 19.71 -43.61
C PHE A 414 -4.92 19.81 -44.94
N ARG A 415 -4.29 18.72 -45.40
CA ARG A 415 -3.55 18.69 -46.67
C ARG A 415 -4.46 19.01 -47.86
N LEU A 416 -5.69 18.52 -47.85
CA LEU A 416 -6.68 18.80 -48.88
C LEU A 416 -7.05 20.29 -48.90
N VAL A 417 -7.51 20.82 -47.77
CA VAL A 417 -7.94 22.23 -47.65
C VAL A 417 -6.81 23.21 -47.94
N LYS A 418 -5.59 22.91 -47.47
CA LYS A 418 -4.40 23.74 -47.75
C LYS A 418 -4.03 23.78 -49.24
N GLY A 419 -4.43 22.76 -50.00
CA GLY A 419 -4.20 22.71 -51.44
C GLY A 419 -5.20 23.54 -52.26
N TRP A 420 -6.21 24.13 -51.63
CA TRP A 420 -7.20 24.96 -52.31
C TRP A 420 -6.77 26.43 -52.35
N GLU A 421 -7.05 27.09 -53.48
CA GLU A 421 -6.83 28.52 -53.66
C GLU A 421 -8.17 29.25 -53.59
N VAL A 422 -8.18 30.41 -52.92
CA VAL A 422 -9.37 31.25 -52.80
C VAL A 422 -9.41 32.21 -54.00
N ASP A 423 -10.42 32.06 -54.85
CA ASP A 423 -10.68 32.98 -55.96
C ASP A 423 -11.66 34.08 -55.51
N ASN A 424 -11.15 35.30 -55.33
CA ASN A 424 -11.95 36.45 -54.89
C ASN A 424 -12.89 37.01 -55.98
N SER A 425 -12.82 36.49 -57.22
CA SER A 425 -13.72 36.88 -58.30
C SER A 425 -15.05 36.11 -58.32
N ILE A 426 -15.15 35.03 -57.53
CA ILE A 426 -16.33 34.18 -57.43
C ILE A 426 -17.14 34.59 -56.21
N GLU A 427 -18.39 35.04 -56.42
CA GLU A 427 -19.32 35.27 -55.32
C GLU A 427 -19.73 33.95 -54.66
N GLN A 428 -19.85 33.96 -53.32
CA GLN A 428 -20.26 32.78 -52.57
C GLN A 428 -21.71 32.38 -52.91
N PRO A 429 -21.94 31.14 -53.38
CA PRO A 429 -23.30 30.66 -53.59
C PRO A 429 -24.08 30.52 -52.28
N GLN A 430 -25.41 30.72 -52.34
CA GLN A 430 -26.27 30.61 -51.16
C GLN A 430 -26.18 29.24 -50.47
N HIS A 431 -26.03 28.14 -51.22
CA HIS A 431 -25.91 26.80 -50.64
C HIS A 431 -24.60 26.64 -49.83
N SER A 432 -23.50 27.25 -50.28
CA SER A 432 -22.23 27.25 -49.55
C SER A 432 -22.31 28.10 -48.28
N ALA A 433 -22.99 29.24 -48.34
CA ALA A 433 -23.26 30.07 -47.16
C ALA A 433 -24.07 29.28 -46.11
N VAL A 434 -25.13 28.59 -46.53
CA VAL A 434 -25.96 27.74 -45.65
C VAL A 434 -25.14 26.60 -45.05
N ALA A 435 -24.23 25.97 -45.80
CA ALA A 435 -23.35 24.93 -45.29
C ALA A 435 -22.39 25.45 -44.20
N ILE A 436 -21.88 26.68 -44.37
CA ILE A 436 -21.03 27.35 -43.38
C ILE A 436 -21.83 27.69 -42.12
N ASP A 437 -23.04 28.22 -42.26
CA ASP A 437 -23.92 28.49 -41.12
C ASP A 437 -24.27 27.21 -40.35
N TRP A 438 -24.53 26.12 -41.09
CA TRP A 438 -24.78 24.80 -40.52
C TRP A 438 -23.59 24.28 -39.72
N ILE A 439 -22.37 24.22 -40.29
CA ILE A 439 -21.20 23.71 -39.56
C ILE A 439 -20.86 24.60 -38.35
N ASN A 440 -21.03 25.92 -38.46
CA ASN A 440 -20.85 26.84 -37.32
C ASN A 440 -21.84 26.54 -36.19
N SER A 441 -23.10 26.24 -36.53
CA SER A 441 -24.09 25.81 -35.54
C SER A 441 -23.73 24.48 -34.87
N ILE A 442 -23.21 23.52 -35.64
CA ILE A 442 -22.73 22.23 -35.11
C ILE A 442 -21.54 22.45 -34.18
N LEU A 443 -20.54 23.23 -34.60
CA LEU A 443 -19.36 23.55 -33.80
C LEU A 443 -19.74 24.22 -32.46
N ASN A 444 -20.65 25.20 -32.48
CA ASN A 444 -21.10 25.86 -31.24
C ASN A 444 -21.79 24.88 -30.28
N ARG A 445 -22.60 23.95 -30.81
CA ARG A 445 -23.24 22.90 -30.01
C ARG A 445 -22.21 21.97 -29.38
N GLU A 446 -21.25 21.49 -30.17
CA GLU A 446 -20.22 20.59 -29.66
C GLU A 446 -19.27 21.29 -28.69
N ILE A 447 -18.91 22.57 -28.89
CA ILE A 447 -18.11 23.35 -27.92
C ILE A 447 -18.80 23.41 -26.56
N ALA A 448 -20.10 23.69 -26.52
CA ALA A 448 -20.86 23.71 -25.26
C ALA A 448 -20.84 22.33 -24.57
N LYS A 449 -20.97 21.25 -25.35
CA LYS A 449 -20.92 19.87 -24.86
C LYS A 449 -19.53 19.50 -24.34
N LEU A 450 -18.47 19.89 -25.04
CA LEU A 450 -17.08 19.66 -24.63
C LEU A 450 -16.79 20.38 -23.31
N ASN A 451 -17.21 21.64 -23.16
CA ASN A 451 -17.06 22.38 -21.90
C ASN A 451 -17.74 21.65 -20.74
N ASP A 452 -18.97 21.14 -20.91
CA ASP A 452 -19.67 20.33 -19.90
C ASP A 452 -18.89 19.05 -19.54
N HIS A 453 -18.31 18.38 -20.53
CA HIS A 453 -17.48 17.20 -20.29
C HIS A 453 -16.19 17.53 -19.53
N PHE A 454 -15.50 18.62 -19.87
CA PHE A 454 -14.30 19.05 -19.16
C PHE A 454 -14.60 19.46 -17.71
N GLU A 455 -15.68 20.22 -17.47
CA GLU A 455 -16.13 20.59 -16.13
C GLU A 455 -16.45 19.38 -15.24
N LYS A 456 -16.94 18.29 -15.84
CA LYS A 456 -17.30 17.04 -15.14
C LYS A 456 -16.19 15.98 -15.15
N TYR A 457 -14.99 16.32 -15.62
CA TYR A 457 -13.85 15.40 -15.73
C TYR A 457 -14.12 14.17 -16.63
N ARG A 458 -14.96 14.32 -17.65
CA ARG A 458 -15.34 13.26 -18.61
C ARG A 458 -14.48 13.33 -19.87
N LEU A 459 -13.17 13.17 -19.70
CA LEU A 459 -12.19 13.39 -20.77
C LEU A 459 -12.35 12.40 -21.94
N SER A 460 -12.63 11.13 -21.65
CA SER A 460 -12.87 10.11 -22.70
C SER A 460 -14.06 10.47 -23.59
N GLU A 461 -15.14 10.96 -22.99
CA GLU A 461 -16.36 11.37 -23.68
C GLU A 461 -16.11 12.63 -24.51
N ALA A 462 -15.39 13.62 -23.97
CA ALA A 462 -14.99 14.81 -24.73
C ALA A 462 -14.19 14.43 -25.98
N LEU A 463 -13.22 13.53 -25.85
CA LEU A 463 -12.40 13.08 -26.99
C LEU A 463 -13.22 12.27 -28.01
N MET A 464 -14.19 11.48 -27.55
CA MET A 464 -15.09 10.74 -28.43
C MET A 464 -16.00 11.68 -29.23
N ASP A 465 -16.46 12.77 -28.61
CA ASP A 465 -17.23 13.80 -29.31
C ASP A 465 -16.40 14.54 -30.36
N VAL A 466 -15.15 14.88 -30.04
CA VAL A 466 -14.20 15.43 -31.03
C VAL A 466 -13.97 14.45 -32.19
N TYR A 467 -13.80 13.16 -31.89
CA TYR A 467 -13.64 12.12 -32.89
C TYR A 467 -14.82 12.09 -33.87
N LYS A 468 -16.05 12.06 -33.35
CA LYS A 468 -17.28 12.03 -34.16
C LYS A 468 -17.50 13.32 -34.92
N LEU A 469 -17.32 14.48 -34.29
CA LEU A 469 -17.42 15.78 -34.94
C LEU A 469 -16.50 15.86 -36.16
N PHE A 470 -15.25 15.42 -36.01
CA PHE A 470 -14.30 15.49 -37.11
C PHE A 470 -14.59 14.48 -38.21
N TRP A 471 -14.96 13.25 -37.84
CA TRP A 471 -15.17 12.17 -38.81
C TRP A 471 -16.51 12.31 -39.53
N ASP A 472 -17.59 12.41 -38.77
CA ASP A 472 -18.95 12.33 -39.28
C ASP A 472 -19.35 13.68 -39.86
N GLU A 473 -19.22 14.77 -39.11
CA GLU A 473 -19.71 16.09 -39.54
C GLU A 473 -18.72 16.80 -40.47
N PHE A 474 -17.48 17.00 -40.03
CA PHE A 474 -16.50 17.77 -40.81
C PHE A 474 -16.05 17.01 -42.07
N SER A 475 -15.57 15.77 -41.91
CA SER A 475 -14.96 15.04 -43.03
C SER A 475 -15.94 14.35 -43.97
N SER A 476 -17.14 13.99 -43.53
CA SER A 476 -18.09 13.25 -44.38
C SER A 476 -19.20 14.12 -44.97
N TRP A 477 -19.55 15.23 -44.31
CA TRP A 477 -20.62 16.12 -44.76
C TRP A 477 -20.12 17.50 -45.20
N PHE A 478 -19.23 18.14 -44.43
CA PHE A 478 -18.82 19.52 -44.71
C PHE A 478 -17.74 19.63 -45.79
N LEU A 479 -16.67 18.85 -45.66
CA LEU A 479 -15.53 18.76 -46.59
C LEU A 479 -15.91 17.98 -47.85
#